data_AF-T0RUN4-F1
#
_entry.id   AF-T0RUN4-F1
#
_cell.length_a   1.000
_cell.length_b   1.000
_cell.length_c   1.000
_cell.angle_alpha   90.00
_cell.angle_beta   90.00
_cell.angle_gamma   90.00
#
_symmetry.space_group_name_H-M   'P 1'
#
loop_
_entity.id
_entity.type
_entity.pdbx_description
1 polymer ?
#
loop_
_entity_poly.entity_id
_entity_poly.type
_entity_poly.pdbx_seq_one_letter_code
_entity_poly.pdbx_strand_id
1 'polypeptide(L)'
;MQWLRTQKCVASGAPAECAHHIRLGTNGGKGLKPSDYFCIPLENDYHTHGLYAVHRMGEQSFLEKFKLNREELFIHFLTLYLKQSYEIVLEFDGLGDIEKIAKLIEEIESRRPAKKVTKPGGAKKSKKSKVQPNLVVPKASETEYYQKAKELKRQRDKELRDQLSAQKPKQKTASLKDNPFYQKAKELKREQDQKLRKELKQKSQSVTAPKNIDHYEKLKEEQKIKAREYRRAQYQKLKQLKSEQK
;
A
#
# COMPACT_ATOMS: atom_id res chain seq x y z
N MET A 1 7.93 -12.42 -2.48
CA MET A 1 7.01 -13.07 -3.45
C MET A 1 7.71 -13.65 -4.66
N GLN A 2 8.74 -13.00 -5.25
CA GLN A 2 9.47 -13.57 -6.39
C GLN A 2 10.01 -14.98 -6.10
N TRP A 3 10.64 -15.15 -4.94
CA TRP A 3 11.22 -16.44 -4.52
C TRP A 3 10.20 -17.59 -4.39
N LEU A 4 8.96 -17.31 -3.96
CA LEU A 4 7.93 -18.36 -3.89
C LEU A 4 7.58 -18.90 -5.28
N ARG A 5 7.66 -18.06 -6.32
CA ARG A 5 7.38 -18.47 -7.71
C ARG A 5 8.48 -19.34 -8.32
N THR A 6 9.60 -19.54 -7.64
CA THR A 6 10.63 -20.50 -8.08
C THR A 6 10.47 -21.86 -7.40
N GLN A 7 9.51 -21.98 -6.48
CA GLN A 7 9.24 -23.22 -5.76
C GLN A 7 8.24 -24.09 -6.51
N LYS A 8 8.09 -25.35 -6.09
CA LYS A 8 7.07 -26.26 -6.61
C LYS A 8 5.69 -25.90 -6.06
N CYS A 9 4.67 -26.04 -6.90
CA CYS A 9 3.26 -25.90 -6.55
C CYS A 9 2.88 -26.90 -5.46
N VAL A 10 2.19 -26.44 -4.42
CA VAL A 10 1.79 -27.30 -3.30
C VAL A 10 0.71 -28.33 -3.66
N ALA A 11 -0.07 -28.09 -4.71
CA ALA A 11 -1.16 -28.99 -5.11
C ALA A 11 -0.72 -30.07 -6.11
N SER A 12 0.11 -29.71 -7.08
CA SER A 12 0.52 -30.58 -8.20
C SER A 12 1.98 -31.03 -8.12
N GLY A 13 2.84 -30.31 -7.42
CA GLY A 13 4.29 -30.54 -7.39
C GLY A 13 5.05 -30.05 -8.63
N ALA A 14 4.38 -29.52 -9.65
CA ALA A 14 5.02 -28.90 -10.82
C ALA A 14 5.51 -27.47 -10.49
N PRO A 15 6.30 -26.81 -11.35
CA PRO A 15 6.84 -25.48 -11.04
C PRO A 15 5.71 -24.45 -10.83
N ALA A 16 5.77 -23.70 -9.74
CA ALA A 16 4.77 -22.67 -9.48
C ALA A 16 4.95 -21.46 -10.40
N GLU A 17 3.83 -20.83 -10.76
CA GLU A 17 3.82 -19.64 -11.61
C GLU A 17 3.45 -18.40 -10.79
N CYS A 18 2.67 -18.61 -9.74
CA CYS A 18 2.09 -17.56 -8.93
C CYS A 18 2.22 -17.88 -7.43
N ALA A 19 2.10 -16.83 -6.62
CA ALA A 19 2.10 -16.94 -5.17
C ALA A 19 0.76 -16.45 -4.67
N HIS A 20 0.09 -17.29 -3.88
CA HIS A 20 -1.26 -17.03 -3.38
C HIS A 20 -1.23 -16.77 -1.88
N HIS A 21 -1.89 -15.69 -1.44
CA HIS A 21 -2.05 -15.36 -0.02
C HIS A 21 -3.18 -16.18 0.58
N ILE A 22 -2.87 -16.98 1.59
CA ILE A 22 -3.89 -17.60 2.45
C ILE A 22 -4.34 -16.54 3.45
N ARG A 23 -5.65 -16.35 3.61
CA ARG A 23 -6.26 -15.38 4.53
C ARG A 23 -6.66 -16.03 5.84
N LEU A 24 -7.08 -17.29 5.81
CA LEU A 24 -7.57 -18.01 6.98
C LEU A 24 -6.51 -18.16 8.08
N GLY A 25 -6.77 -17.56 9.25
CA GLY A 25 -5.89 -17.68 10.43
C GLY A 25 -4.65 -16.79 10.38
N THR A 26 -4.65 -15.75 9.52
CA THR A 26 -3.50 -14.86 9.32
C THR A 26 -3.80 -13.45 9.81
N ASN A 27 -2.80 -12.56 9.74
CA ASN A 27 -2.94 -11.14 10.04
C ASN A 27 -3.78 -10.35 9.00
N GLY A 28 -4.31 -11.01 7.96
CA GLY A 28 -5.14 -10.37 6.94
C GLY A 28 -6.62 -10.41 7.27
N GLY A 29 -7.22 -9.23 7.53
CA GLY A 29 -8.67 -9.07 7.71
C GLY A 29 -9.47 -8.84 6.42
N LYS A 30 -10.78 -8.67 6.55
CA LYS A 30 -11.67 -8.34 5.41
C LYS A 30 -11.27 -6.99 4.80
N GLY A 31 -10.75 -7.03 3.58
CA GLY A 31 -10.25 -5.83 2.87
C GLY A 31 -8.78 -5.50 3.15
N LEU A 32 -8.09 -6.27 4.00
CA LEU A 32 -6.65 -6.18 4.23
C LEU A 32 -5.95 -7.37 3.57
N LYS A 33 -4.79 -7.11 2.98
CA LYS A 33 -3.95 -8.15 2.38
C LYS A 33 -3.13 -8.79 3.51
N PRO A 34 -3.10 -10.13 3.65
CA PRO A 34 -2.18 -10.80 4.56
C PRO A 34 -0.72 -10.41 4.27
N SER A 35 0.16 -10.54 5.26
CA SER A 35 1.59 -10.37 5.02
C SER A 35 2.09 -11.38 3.98
N ASP A 36 3.17 -11.02 3.29
CA ASP A 36 3.76 -11.86 2.25
C ASP A 36 4.38 -13.17 2.80
N TYR A 37 4.41 -13.35 4.13
CA TYR A 37 4.82 -14.58 4.82
C TYR A 37 3.77 -15.70 4.71
N PHE A 38 2.50 -15.34 4.60
CA PHE A 38 1.39 -16.29 4.54
C PHE A 38 1.00 -16.61 3.10
N CYS A 39 1.99 -17.05 2.33
CA CYS A 39 1.83 -17.27 0.91
C CYS A 39 2.30 -18.65 0.50
N ILE A 40 1.53 -19.29 -0.38
CA ILE A 40 1.85 -20.60 -0.93
C ILE A 40 2.13 -20.49 -2.44
N PRO A 41 3.09 -21.29 -2.95
CA PRO A 41 3.37 -21.35 -4.37
C PRO A 41 2.32 -22.22 -5.08
N LEU A 42 1.73 -21.68 -6.15
CA LEU A 42 0.70 -22.35 -6.94
C LEU A 42 0.91 -22.14 -8.44
N GLU A 43 0.39 -23.06 -9.24
CA GLU A 43 0.17 -22.87 -10.67
C GLU A 43 -1.07 -21.99 -10.92
N ASN A 44 -1.17 -21.41 -12.11
CA ASN A 44 -2.34 -20.60 -12.48
C ASN A 44 -3.65 -21.40 -12.48
N ASP A 45 -3.60 -22.70 -12.77
CA ASP A 45 -4.77 -23.56 -12.76
C ASP A 45 -5.31 -23.80 -11.35
N TYR A 46 -4.42 -24.03 -10.39
CA TYR A 46 -4.81 -24.15 -8.98
C TYR A 46 -5.02 -22.80 -8.28
N HIS A 47 -4.66 -21.69 -8.93
CA HIS A 47 -4.89 -20.36 -8.40
C HIS A 47 -6.23 -19.76 -8.86
N THR A 48 -6.43 -19.54 -10.17
CA THR A 48 -7.60 -18.79 -10.69
C THR A 48 -8.40 -19.53 -11.77
N HIS A 49 -7.77 -20.28 -12.67
CA HIS A 49 -8.43 -20.72 -13.91
C HIS A 49 -9.01 -22.13 -13.86
N GLY A 50 -8.33 -23.06 -13.19
CA GLY A 50 -8.69 -24.48 -13.17
C GLY A 50 -9.96 -24.78 -12.40
N LEU A 51 -10.44 -26.02 -12.54
CA LEU A 51 -11.63 -26.51 -11.83
C LEU A 51 -11.43 -26.50 -10.31
N TYR A 52 -10.20 -26.79 -9.88
CA TYR A 52 -9.77 -26.81 -8.47
C TYR A 52 -9.01 -25.54 -8.06
N ALA A 53 -9.29 -24.42 -8.73
CA ALA A 53 -8.69 -23.14 -8.40
C ALA A 53 -9.13 -22.66 -7.01
N VAL A 54 -8.18 -22.24 -6.17
CA VAL A 54 -8.44 -21.75 -4.80
C VAL A 54 -9.43 -20.57 -4.78
N HIS A 55 -9.36 -19.65 -5.76
CA HIS A 55 -10.32 -18.53 -5.86
C HIS A 55 -11.75 -18.96 -6.22
N ARG A 56 -11.92 -20.16 -6.80
CA ARG A 56 -13.24 -20.70 -7.16
C ARG A 56 -13.83 -21.56 -6.05
N MET A 57 -13.02 -22.42 -5.43
CA MET A 57 -13.50 -23.36 -4.40
C MET A 57 -13.45 -22.78 -2.98
N GLY A 58 -12.66 -21.73 -2.76
CA GLY A 58 -12.37 -21.17 -1.45
C GLY A 58 -11.16 -21.84 -0.78
N GLU A 59 -10.47 -21.07 0.07
CA GLU A 59 -9.22 -21.49 0.72
C GLU A 59 -9.38 -22.74 1.59
N GLN A 60 -10.46 -22.82 2.38
CA GLN A 60 -10.71 -23.97 3.25
C GLN A 60 -10.92 -25.26 2.44
N SER A 61 -11.83 -25.22 1.46
CA SER A 61 -12.12 -26.36 0.59
C SER A 61 -10.87 -26.82 -0.18
N PHE A 62 -10.02 -25.88 -0.58
CA PHE A 62 -8.76 -26.18 -1.26
C PHE A 62 -7.81 -26.97 -0.35
N LEU A 63 -7.57 -26.48 0.87
CA LEU A 63 -6.70 -27.15 1.85
C LEU A 63 -7.22 -28.55 2.19
N GLU A 64 -8.53 -28.70 2.41
CA GLU A 64 -9.15 -29.99 2.68
C GLU A 64 -9.03 -30.96 1.50
N LYS A 65 -9.27 -30.47 0.27
CA LYS A 65 -9.22 -31.29 -0.95
C LYS A 65 -7.84 -31.87 -1.22
N PHE A 66 -6.79 -31.06 -1.03
CA PHE A 66 -5.40 -31.47 -1.23
C PHE A 66 -4.73 -32.02 0.04
N LYS A 67 -5.48 -32.13 1.16
CA LYS A 67 -4.99 -32.59 2.47
C LYS A 67 -3.75 -31.81 2.94
N LEU A 68 -3.79 -30.49 2.74
CA LEU A 68 -2.71 -29.59 3.07
C LEU A 68 -2.93 -28.95 4.43
N ASN A 69 -1.94 -29.05 5.31
CA ASN A 69 -1.89 -28.34 6.57
C ASN A 69 -1.23 -26.97 6.35
N ARG A 70 -1.93 -25.88 6.69
CA ARG A 70 -1.41 -24.52 6.45
C ARG A 70 -0.20 -24.19 7.31
N GLU A 71 -0.21 -24.60 8.58
CA GLU A 71 0.84 -24.30 9.53
C GLU A 71 2.15 -24.98 9.09
N GLU A 72 2.06 -26.25 8.71
CA GLU A 72 3.18 -27.02 8.16
C GLU A 72 3.74 -26.41 6.86
N LEU A 73 2.87 -25.98 5.95
CA LEU A 73 3.29 -25.31 4.71
C LEU A 73 4.07 -24.03 5.00
N PHE A 74 3.59 -23.20 5.94
CA PHE A 74 4.28 -21.97 6.30
C PHE A 74 5.64 -22.26 6.94
N ILE A 75 5.71 -23.20 7.89
CA ILE A 75 6.97 -23.60 8.51
C ILE A 75 7.95 -24.10 7.45
N HIS A 76 7.49 -24.96 6.53
CA HIS A 76 8.31 -25.51 5.46
C HIS A 76 8.89 -24.41 4.57
N PHE A 77 8.07 -23.52 4.02
CA PHE A 77 8.55 -22.50 3.09
C PHE A 77 9.38 -21.41 3.77
N LEU A 78 9.06 -21.02 5.00
CA LEU A 78 9.85 -20.04 5.74
C LEU A 78 11.23 -20.59 6.11
N THR A 79 11.30 -21.86 6.53
CA THR A 79 12.58 -22.54 6.83
C THR A 79 13.41 -22.69 5.55
N LEU A 80 12.77 -23.11 4.46
CA LEU A 80 13.43 -23.26 3.16
C LEU A 80 13.91 -21.91 2.62
N TYR A 81 13.17 -20.83 2.85
CA TYR A 81 13.58 -19.47 2.51
C TYR A 81 14.80 -19.01 3.30
N LEU A 82 14.84 -19.23 4.62
CA LEU A 82 15.99 -18.90 5.46
C LEU A 82 17.23 -19.69 5.05
N LYS A 83 17.07 -20.99 4.80
CA LYS A 83 18.15 -21.86 4.33
C LYS A 83 18.72 -21.41 2.98
N GLN A 84 17.87 -21.07 2.02
CA GLN A 84 18.34 -20.68 0.68
C GLN A 84 18.88 -19.24 0.62
N SER A 85 18.30 -18.31 1.39
CA SER A 85 18.64 -16.89 1.28
C SER A 85 19.77 -16.47 2.22
N TYR A 86 19.89 -17.15 3.36
CA TYR A 86 20.80 -16.76 4.43
C TYR A 86 21.65 -17.94 4.95
N GLU A 87 21.47 -19.17 4.43
CA GLU A 87 22.17 -20.39 4.86
C GLU A 87 22.00 -20.74 6.35
N ILE A 88 20.87 -20.32 6.94
CA ILE A 88 20.57 -20.56 8.36
C ILE A 88 19.71 -21.81 8.52
N VAL A 89 20.04 -22.61 9.52
CA VAL A 89 19.21 -23.70 10.02
C VAL A 89 18.81 -23.36 11.45
N LEU A 90 17.51 -23.31 11.71
CA LEU A 90 16.96 -23.10 13.06
C LEU A 90 16.42 -24.43 13.58
N GLU A 91 16.76 -24.75 14.81
CA GLU A 91 16.19 -25.89 15.54
C GLU A 91 15.07 -25.39 16.45
N PHE A 92 13.93 -26.10 16.42
CA PHE A 92 12.72 -25.72 17.14
C PHE A 92 12.35 -26.81 18.14
N ASP A 93 13.02 -26.83 19.29
CA ASP A 93 12.73 -27.79 20.34
C ASP A 93 11.52 -27.34 21.18
N GLY A 94 10.49 -28.19 21.24
CA GLY A 94 9.34 -28.04 22.14
C GLY A 94 8.37 -26.89 21.85
N LEU A 95 8.53 -26.17 20.73
CA LEU A 95 7.65 -25.05 20.37
C LEU A 95 6.38 -25.48 19.63
N GLY A 96 5.28 -24.77 19.87
CA GLY A 96 4.06 -24.91 19.07
C GLY A 96 4.23 -24.36 17.65
N ASP A 97 3.42 -24.82 16.69
CA ASP A 97 3.59 -24.45 15.28
C ASP A 97 3.44 -22.94 15.01
N ILE A 98 2.54 -22.28 15.73
CA ILE A 98 2.36 -20.83 15.66
C ILE A 98 3.62 -20.10 16.16
N GLU A 99 4.24 -20.59 17.23
CA GLU A 99 5.45 -20.00 17.82
C GLU A 99 6.66 -20.18 16.90
N LYS A 100 6.76 -21.34 16.24
CA LYS A 100 7.77 -21.57 15.19
C LYS A 100 7.63 -20.55 14.06
N ILE A 101 6.41 -20.34 13.57
CA ILE A 101 6.13 -19.36 12.51
C ILE A 101 6.51 -17.94 12.97
N ALA A 102 6.17 -17.56 14.21
CA ALA A 102 6.51 -16.26 14.75
C ALA A 102 8.03 -16.04 14.80
N LYS A 103 8.79 -17.00 15.34
CA LYS A 103 10.26 -16.95 15.38
C LYS A 103 10.88 -16.86 13.99
N LEU A 104 10.38 -17.66 13.04
CA LEU A 104 10.83 -17.62 11.64
C LEU A 104 10.63 -16.24 11.01
N ILE A 105 9.47 -15.62 11.24
CA ILE A 105 9.17 -14.28 10.71
C ILE A 105 10.05 -13.22 11.36
N GLU A 106 10.23 -13.29 12.67
CA GLU A 106 11.10 -12.36 13.42
C GLU A 106 12.54 -12.41 12.89
N GLU A 107 13.08 -13.62 12.69
CA GLU A 107 14.42 -13.81 12.14
C GLU A 107 14.54 -13.21 10.72
N ILE A 108 13.54 -13.42 9.87
CA ILE A 108 13.54 -12.85 8.52
C ILE A 108 13.47 -11.32 8.54
N GLU A 109 12.61 -10.73 9.38
CA GLU A 109 12.48 -9.26 9.47
C GLU A 109 13.72 -8.61 10.07
N SER A 110 14.38 -9.24 11.05
CA SER A 110 15.61 -8.73 11.66
C SER A 110 16.76 -8.53 10.65
N ARG A 111 16.81 -9.40 9.63
CA ARG A 111 17.84 -9.40 8.59
C ARG A 111 17.44 -8.62 7.35
N ARG A 112 16.16 -8.31 7.20
CA ARG A 112 15.67 -7.61 6.03
C ARG A 112 16.20 -6.18 6.03
N PRO A 113 16.83 -5.70 4.94
CA PRO A 113 17.26 -4.31 4.89
C PRO A 113 16.03 -3.41 5.04
N ALA A 114 16.11 -2.45 5.97
CA ALA A 114 15.02 -1.53 6.28
C ALA A 114 14.50 -0.90 4.97
N LYS A 115 13.23 -1.19 4.67
CA LYS A 115 12.59 -0.71 3.45
C LYS A 115 12.53 0.82 3.56
N LYS A 116 13.26 1.54 2.70
CA LYS A 116 13.12 3.00 2.58
C LYS A 116 11.64 3.30 2.38
N VAL A 117 11.03 3.95 3.37
CA VAL A 117 9.62 4.35 3.32
C VAL A 117 9.49 5.41 2.23
N THR A 118 9.28 4.98 0.99
CA THR A 118 8.79 5.87 -0.05
C THR A 118 7.37 6.23 0.33
N LYS A 119 7.14 7.51 0.66
CA LYS A 119 5.80 8.08 0.85
C LYS A 119 4.85 7.54 -0.22
N PRO A 120 3.61 7.15 0.12
CA PRO A 120 2.66 6.66 -0.85
C PRO A 120 2.41 7.76 -1.90
N GLY A 121 3.03 7.60 -3.07
CA GLY A 121 2.73 8.40 -4.25
C GLY A 121 1.28 8.16 -4.63
N GLY A 122 0.54 9.24 -4.83
CA GLY A 122 -0.90 9.23 -5.05
C GLY A 122 -1.38 8.17 -6.04
N ALA A 123 -2.53 7.60 -5.70
CA ALA A 123 -3.24 6.59 -6.50
C ALA A 123 -3.28 6.96 -8.00
N LYS A 124 -2.44 6.31 -8.80
CA LYS A 124 -2.62 6.27 -10.25
C LYS A 124 -3.85 5.41 -10.53
N LYS A 125 -4.96 6.07 -10.90
CA LYS A 125 -6.17 5.42 -11.43
C LYS A 125 -5.76 4.48 -12.56
N SER A 126 -5.92 3.17 -12.36
CA SER A 126 -5.77 2.17 -13.41
C SER A 126 -6.80 2.44 -14.51
N LYS A 127 -6.33 2.64 -15.74
CA LYS A 127 -7.19 2.75 -16.93
C LYS A 127 -7.93 1.42 -17.11
N LYS A 128 -9.26 1.45 -17.04
CA LYS A 128 -10.12 0.34 -17.46
C LYS A 128 -9.90 0.09 -18.95
N SER A 129 -9.52 -1.13 -19.30
CA SER A 129 -9.56 -1.62 -20.68
C SER A 129 -11.02 -1.65 -21.17
N LYS A 130 -11.26 -1.11 -22.37
CA LYS A 130 -12.53 -1.26 -23.09
C LYS A 130 -12.66 -2.71 -23.55
N VAL A 131 -13.61 -3.45 -22.99
CA VAL A 131 -14.14 -4.68 -23.59
C VAL A 131 -15.38 -4.27 -24.41
N GLN A 132 -15.48 -4.84 -25.61
CA GLN A 132 -16.50 -4.49 -26.61
C GLN A 132 -17.93 -4.86 -26.16
N PRO A 133 -18.96 -4.19 -26.70
CA PRO A 133 -20.34 -4.35 -26.26
C PRO A 133 -21.06 -5.40 -27.10
N ASN A 134 -21.56 -6.46 -26.46
CA ASN A 134 -22.90 -6.96 -26.75
C ASN A 134 -23.30 -8.03 -25.75
N LEU A 135 -24.22 -7.64 -24.87
CA LEU A 135 -25.22 -8.41 -24.14
C LEU A 135 -25.72 -7.46 -23.05
N VAL A 136 -26.96 -6.99 -23.16
CA VAL A 136 -27.60 -6.19 -22.12
C VAL A 136 -27.92 -7.12 -20.96
N VAL A 137 -26.91 -7.44 -20.16
CA VAL A 137 -27.11 -8.08 -18.86
C VAL A 137 -27.56 -6.96 -17.92
N PRO A 138 -28.77 -7.04 -17.31
CA PRO A 138 -29.19 -6.04 -16.34
C PRO A 138 -28.13 -5.96 -15.24
N LYS A 139 -27.75 -4.73 -14.85
CA LYS A 139 -26.71 -4.54 -13.83
C LYS A 139 -27.15 -5.32 -12.59
N ALA A 140 -26.25 -6.04 -11.93
CA ALA A 140 -26.58 -6.84 -10.74
C ALA A 140 -27.28 -6.04 -9.61
N SER A 141 -27.16 -4.70 -9.63
CA SER A 141 -27.86 -3.77 -8.74
C SER A 141 -29.37 -3.60 -9.03
N GLU A 142 -29.81 -3.97 -10.23
CA GLU A 142 -31.19 -3.82 -10.74
C GLU A 142 -31.98 -5.13 -10.62
N THR A 143 -31.32 -6.24 -10.28
CA THR A 143 -31.98 -7.53 -10.09
C THR A 143 -32.88 -7.48 -8.85
N GLU A 144 -34.12 -7.96 -8.96
CA GLU A 144 -35.11 -7.97 -7.88
C GLU A 144 -34.59 -8.67 -6.60
N TYR A 145 -33.81 -9.74 -6.78
CA TYR A 145 -33.11 -10.45 -5.72
C TYR A 145 -32.17 -9.54 -4.91
N TYR A 146 -31.41 -8.67 -5.58
CA TYR A 146 -30.47 -7.75 -4.93
C TYR A 146 -31.21 -6.67 -4.12
N GLN A 147 -32.35 -6.19 -4.63
CA GLN A 147 -33.18 -5.20 -3.93
C GLN A 147 -33.79 -5.81 -2.66
N LYS A 148 -34.37 -7.02 -2.76
CA LYS A 148 -34.89 -7.78 -1.61
C LYS A 148 -33.81 -8.04 -0.56
N ALA A 149 -32.61 -8.47 -0.96
CA ALA A 149 -31.49 -8.68 -0.05
C ALA A 149 -31.03 -7.39 0.65
N LYS A 150 -31.02 -6.27 -0.07
CA LYS A 150 -30.65 -4.96 0.46
C LYS A 150 -31.66 -4.45 1.50
N GLU A 151 -32.96 -4.69 1.29
CA GLU A 151 -34.02 -4.34 2.24
C GLU A 151 -33.97 -5.18 3.51
N LEU A 152 -33.79 -6.50 3.39
CA LEU A 152 -33.62 -7.40 4.54
C LEU A 152 -32.43 -7.01 5.41
N LYS A 153 -31.31 -6.61 4.79
CA LYS A 153 -30.16 -6.11 5.53
C LYS A 153 -30.49 -4.82 6.29
N ARG A 154 -31.19 -3.87 5.66
CA ARG A 154 -31.58 -2.61 6.30
C ARG A 154 -32.50 -2.84 7.50
N GLN A 155 -33.42 -3.80 7.39
CA GLN A 155 -34.31 -4.17 8.49
C GLN A 155 -33.53 -4.75 9.68
N ARG A 156 -32.65 -5.73 9.45
CA ARG A 156 -31.78 -6.27 10.52
C ARG A 156 -30.89 -5.22 11.16
N ASP A 157 -30.27 -4.35 10.36
CA ASP A 157 -29.40 -3.29 10.88
C ASP A 157 -30.20 -2.28 11.73
N LYS A 158 -31.47 -2.02 11.36
CA LYS A 158 -32.38 -1.17 12.14
C LYS A 158 -32.77 -1.83 13.46
N GLU A 159 -33.20 -3.09 13.42
CA GLU A 159 -33.57 -3.86 14.61
C GLU A 159 -32.41 -3.98 15.60
N LEU A 160 -31.21 -4.27 15.11
CA LEU A 160 -30.00 -4.34 15.93
C LEU A 160 -29.69 -3.00 16.59
N ARG A 161 -29.86 -1.89 15.87
CA ARG A 161 -29.63 -0.54 16.39
C ARG A 161 -30.68 -0.18 17.44
N ASP A 162 -31.93 -0.57 17.25
CA ASP A 162 -33.01 -0.38 18.21
C ASP A 162 -32.75 -1.19 19.49
N GLN A 163 -32.31 -2.45 19.37
CA GLN A 163 -31.92 -3.29 20.51
C GLN A 163 -30.73 -2.70 21.29
N LEU A 164 -29.69 -2.26 20.60
CA LEU A 164 -28.52 -1.62 21.22
C LEU A 164 -28.88 -0.29 21.89
N SER A 165 -29.86 0.44 21.33
CA SER A 165 -30.35 1.69 21.91
C SER A 165 -31.22 1.45 23.16
N ALA A 166 -31.94 0.33 23.21
CA ALA A 166 -32.74 -0.07 24.38
C ALA A 166 -31.86 -0.62 25.52
N GLN A 167 -30.77 -1.33 25.20
CA GLN A 167 -29.86 -1.91 26.20
C GLN A 167 -28.92 -0.91 26.87
N LYS A 168 -28.71 0.28 26.29
CA LYS A 168 -27.84 1.30 26.89
C LYS A 168 -28.66 2.42 27.55
N PRO A 169 -28.57 2.63 28.87
CA PRO A 169 -29.11 3.85 29.47
C PRO A 169 -28.42 5.05 28.83
N LYS A 170 -29.20 6.05 28.40
CA LYS A 170 -28.71 7.31 27.83
C LYS A 170 -27.86 8.07 28.85
N GLN A 171 -26.60 7.69 29.01
CA GLN A 171 -25.63 8.59 29.64
C GLN A 171 -25.46 9.76 28.68
N LYS A 172 -25.91 10.95 29.11
CA LYS A 172 -25.64 12.20 28.43
C LYS A 172 -24.13 12.42 28.48
N THR A 173 -23.39 11.89 27.52
CA THR A 173 -22.00 12.30 27.31
C THR A 173 -22.06 13.78 26.96
N ALA A 174 -21.55 14.63 27.86
CA ALA A 174 -21.45 16.06 27.62
C ALA A 174 -20.89 16.31 26.21
N SER A 175 -21.51 17.22 25.45
CA SER A 175 -21.14 17.42 24.06
C SER A 175 -19.65 17.78 23.98
N LEU A 176 -18.96 17.29 22.96
CA LEU A 176 -17.51 17.55 22.79
C LEU A 176 -17.19 19.06 22.79
N LYS A 177 -18.17 19.92 22.49
CA LYS A 177 -18.05 21.39 22.50
C LYS A 177 -18.01 22.01 23.90
N ASP A 178 -18.56 21.31 24.89
CA ASP A 178 -18.63 21.77 26.29
C ASP A 178 -17.44 21.28 27.12
N ASN A 179 -16.55 20.47 26.51
CA ASN A 179 -15.34 20.00 27.16
C ASN A 179 -14.34 21.17 27.30
N PRO A 180 -13.89 21.53 28.52
CA PRO A 180 -12.93 22.61 28.73
C PRO A 180 -11.61 22.42 27.99
N PHE A 181 -11.19 21.16 27.76
CA PHE A 181 -10.00 20.85 26.97
C PHE A 181 -10.15 21.22 25.50
N TYR A 182 -11.35 21.01 24.92
CA TYR A 182 -11.64 21.34 23.53
C TYR A 182 -11.67 22.86 23.30
N GLN A 183 -12.23 23.62 24.24
CA GLN A 183 -12.25 25.08 24.15
C GLN A 183 -10.83 25.66 24.22
N LYS A 184 -10.01 25.18 25.16
CA LYS A 184 -8.60 25.59 25.29
C LYS A 184 -7.78 25.28 24.03
N ALA A 185 -7.98 24.10 23.43
CA ALA A 185 -7.32 23.74 22.17
C ALA A 185 -7.76 24.62 20.99
N LYS A 186 -9.05 24.98 20.95
CA LYS A 186 -9.61 25.86 19.90
C LYS A 186 -9.07 27.29 20.00
N GLU A 187 -8.89 27.80 21.22
CA GLU A 187 -8.28 29.12 21.47
C GLU A 187 -6.81 29.16 21.08
N LEU A 188 -6.01 28.16 21.49
CA LEU A 188 -4.60 28.06 21.11
C LEU A 188 -4.39 28.05 19.58
N LYS A 189 -5.26 27.33 18.85
CA LYS A 189 -5.21 27.32 17.39
C LYS A 189 -5.50 28.70 16.79
N ARG A 190 -6.48 29.43 17.33
CA ARG A 190 -6.80 30.80 16.86
C ARG A 190 -5.64 31.75 17.08
N GLU A 191 -4.96 31.65 18.21
CA GLU A 191 -3.78 32.48 18.51
C GLU A 191 -2.63 32.20 17.55
N GLN A 192 -2.33 30.92 17.27
CA GLN A 192 -1.31 30.54 16.30
C GLN A 192 -1.64 31.04 14.90
N ASP A 193 -2.88 30.86 14.44
CA ASP A 193 -3.32 31.33 13.13
C ASP A 193 -3.24 32.87 13.01
N GLN A 194 -3.55 33.60 14.08
CA GLN A 194 -3.40 35.06 14.09
C GLN A 194 -1.93 35.49 14.03
N LYS A 195 -1.04 34.84 14.80
CA LYS A 195 0.40 35.10 14.75
C LYS A 195 0.95 34.85 13.35
N LEU A 196 0.62 33.71 12.76
CA LEU A 196 1.05 33.34 11.41
C LEU A 196 0.57 34.36 10.36
N ARG A 197 -0.69 34.81 10.44
CA ARG A 197 -1.20 35.85 9.53
C ARG A 197 -0.48 37.18 9.67
N LYS A 198 -0.14 37.59 10.91
CA LYS A 198 0.63 38.81 11.16
C LYS A 198 2.05 38.70 10.59
N GLU A 199 2.71 37.58 10.82
CA GLU A 199 4.05 37.29 10.25
C GLU A 199 4.02 37.29 8.72
N LEU A 200 3.05 36.63 8.10
CA LEU A 200 2.90 36.61 6.64
C LEU A 200 2.61 38.01 6.09
N LYS A 201 1.79 38.82 6.78
CA LYS A 201 1.52 40.20 6.38
C LYS A 201 2.77 41.07 6.48
N GLN A 202 3.54 40.96 7.57
CA GLN A 202 4.82 41.65 7.73
C GLN A 202 5.82 41.25 6.65
N LYS A 203 5.96 39.94 6.39
CA LYS A 203 6.80 39.42 5.29
C LYS A 203 6.35 39.96 3.93
N SER A 204 5.05 40.00 3.65
CA SER A 204 4.52 40.53 2.39
C SER A 204 4.70 42.05 2.24
N GLN A 205 4.71 42.81 3.35
CA GLN A 205 4.97 44.25 3.32
C GLN A 205 6.45 44.57 3.16
N SER A 206 7.35 43.70 3.65
CA SER A 206 8.80 43.83 3.45
C SER A 206 9.26 43.44 2.04
N VAL A 207 8.43 42.71 1.28
CA VAL A 207 8.69 42.35 -0.11
C VAL A 207 7.81 43.24 -1.00
N THR A 208 8.16 44.52 -1.10
CA THR A 208 7.78 45.31 -2.27
C THR A 208 8.48 44.69 -3.47
N ALA A 209 7.76 43.83 -4.20
CA ALA A 209 8.24 43.31 -5.48
C ALA A 209 8.64 44.50 -6.37
N PRO A 210 9.90 44.60 -6.83
CA PRO A 210 10.29 45.68 -7.70
C PRO A 210 9.53 45.52 -9.03
N LYS A 211 8.50 46.33 -9.22
CA LYS A 211 7.78 46.49 -10.50
C LYS A 211 8.61 47.33 -11.47
N ASN A 212 9.90 47.04 -11.61
CA ASN A 212 10.75 47.74 -12.57
C ASN A 212 11.14 46.75 -13.68
N ILE A 213 10.49 46.93 -14.84
CA ILE A 213 10.68 46.16 -16.08
C ILE A 213 12.18 46.03 -16.42
N ASP A 214 12.93 47.08 -16.08
CA ASP A 214 14.37 47.25 -16.26
C ASP A 214 15.26 46.21 -15.52
N HIS A 215 14.79 45.63 -14.40
CA HIS A 215 15.55 44.62 -13.65
C HIS A 215 15.60 43.25 -14.37
N TYR A 216 14.46 42.84 -14.93
CA TYR A 216 14.35 41.56 -15.64
C TYR A 216 15.06 41.59 -16.99
N GLU A 217 15.12 42.76 -17.63
CA GLU A 217 15.88 42.95 -18.87
C GLU A 217 17.38 42.87 -18.62
N LYS A 218 17.89 43.51 -17.56
CA LYS A 218 19.30 43.38 -17.13
C LYS A 218 19.68 41.93 -16.82
N LEU A 219 18.85 41.20 -16.09
CA LEU A 219 19.07 39.77 -15.81
C LEU A 219 19.11 38.93 -17.09
N LYS A 220 18.25 39.22 -18.08
CA LYS A 220 18.26 38.53 -19.38
C LYS A 220 19.51 38.85 -20.19
N GLU A 221 19.97 40.11 -20.19
CA GLU A 221 21.20 40.51 -20.87
C GLU A 221 22.43 39.85 -20.24
N GLU A 222 22.54 39.84 -18.91
CA GLU A 222 23.63 39.16 -18.21
C GLU A 222 23.70 37.67 -18.54
N GLN A 223 22.54 36.99 -18.59
CA GLN A 223 22.48 35.58 -18.98
C GLN A 223 22.93 35.35 -20.44
N LYS A 224 22.56 36.27 -21.36
CA LYS A 224 23.02 36.21 -22.75
C LYS A 224 24.53 36.41 -22.87
N ILE A 225 25.10 37.33 -22.10
CA ILE A 225 26.55 37.60 -22.07
C ILE A 225 27.29 36.37 -21.55
N LYS A 226 26.89 35.83 -20.39
CA LYS A 226 27.49 34.62 -19.82
C LYS A 226 27.45 33.42 -20.78
N ALA A 227 26.33 33.24 -21.50
CA ALA A 227 26.21 32.17 -22.49
C ALA A 227 27.14 32.37 -23.71
N ARG A 228 27.38 33.62 -24.14
CA ARG A 228 28.32 33.94 -25.23
C ARG A 228 29.76 33.68 -24.80
N GLU A 229 30.15 34.12 -23.61
CA GLU A 229 31.49 33.90 -23.06
C GLU A 229 31.79 32.41 -22.89
N TYR A 230 30.82 31.66 -22.35
CA TYR A 230 30.95 30.21 -22.22
C TYR A 230 31.21 29.53 -23.57
N ARG A 231 30.44 29.88 -24.61
CA ARG A 231 30.68 29.34 -25.96
C ARG A 231 32.06 29.72 -26.50
N ARG A 232 32.48 30.97 -26.33
CA ARG A 232 33.80 31.45 -26.78
C ARG A 232 34.94 30.69 -26.09
N ALA A 233 34.83 30.45 -24.79
CA ALA A 233 35.79 29.67 -24.02
C ALA A 233 35.86 28.21 -24.51
N GLN A 234 34.71 27.59 -24.78
CA GLN A 234 34.66 26.22 -25.34
C GLN A 234 35.33 26.15 -26.71
N TYR A 235 35.09 27.12 -27.60
CA TYR A 235 35.76 27.20 -28.90
C TYR A 235 37.28 27.37 -28.78
N GLN A 236 37.75 28.21 -27.86
CA GLN A 236 39.19 28.38 -27.61
C GLN A 236 39.82 27.09 -27.09
N LYS A 237 39.16 26.40 -26.16
CA LYS A 237 39.62 25.12 -25.63
C LYS A 237 39.70 24.05 -26.72
N LEU A 238 38.68 23.96 -27.58
CA LEU A 238 38.69 23.09 -28.76
C LEU A 238 39.81 23.42 -29.75
N LYS A 239 40.12 24.70 -29.94
CA LYS A 239 41.20 25.14 -30.82
C LYS A 239 42.58 24.76 -30.26
N GLN A 240 42.80 24.93 -28.96
CA GLN A 240 44.03 24.53 -28.26
C GLN A 240 44.25 23.01 -28.34
N LEU A 241 43.21 22.22 -28.05
CA LEU A 241 43.27 20.75 -28.19
C LEU A 241 43.61 20.31 -29.62
N LYS A 242 43.09 21.00 -30.64
CA LYS A 242 43.41 20.69 -32.04
C LYS A 242 44.83 21.10 -32.45
N SER A 243 45.42 22.12 -31.83
CA SER A 243 46.81 22.49 -32.07
C SER A 243 47.80 21.60 -31.32
N GLU A 244 47.42 21.01 -30.19
CA GLU A 244 48.24 20.06 -29.43
C GLU A 244 48.28 18.65 -30.05
N GLN A 245 47.34 18.33 -30.94
CA GLN A 245 47.25 17.04 -31.65
C GLN A 245 47.96 17.03 -33.02
N LYS A 246 48.63 18.11 -33.41
CA LYS A 246 49.46 18.22 -34.62
C LYS A 246 50.92 18.33 -34.25
#